data_AF-A0A699RGG3-F1
#
_entry.id   AF-A0A699RGG3-F1
#
_cell.length_a   1.000
_cell.length_b   1.000
_cell.length_c   1.000
_cell.angle_alpha   90.00
_cell.angle_beta   90.00
_cell.angle_gamma   90.00
#
_symmetry.space_group_name_H-M   'P 1'
#
loop_
_entity.id
_entity.type
_entity.pdbx_description
1 polymer ?
#
loop_
_entity_poly.entity_id
_entity_poly.type
_entity_poly.pdbx_seq_one_letter_code
_entity_poly.pdbx_strand_id
1 'polypeptide(L)'
;IDADDLKEMDLKWQIGMLTVRARRFLQRTGRNPSANGPTSMGFDMSKVECYNCHMKGHFARECRYPKDTRRNGAAEPQRRSVPVETTTSNALVSQCDGMGCYDWS
;
A
#
# COMPACT_ATOMS: atom_id res chain seq x y z
N ILE A 1 -25.60 29.56 17.35
CA ILE A 1 -24.99 28.35 16.77
C ILE A 1 -25.20 27.27 17.81
N ASP A 2 -26.07 26.33 17.48
CA ASP A 2 -26.39 25.24 18.38
C ASP A 2 -25.18 24.30 18.49
N ALA A 3 -25.07 23.58 19.61
CA ALA A 3 -24.06 22.55 19.79
C ALA A 3 -24.18 21.43 18.73
N ASP A 4 -25.36 21.20 18.18
CA ASP A 4 -25.56 20.21 17.10
C ASP A 4 -25.07 20.71 15.73
N ASP A 5 -25.22 22.01 15.42
CA ASP A 5 -24.69 22.61 14.19
C ASP A 5 -23.16 22.49 14.13
N LEU A 6 -22.49 22.66 15.27
CA LEU A 6 -21.03 22.55 15.39
C LEU A 6 -20.54 21.12 15.10
N LYS A 7 -21.26 20.10 15.59
CA LYS A 7 -20.92 18.69 15.34
C LYS A 7 -21.13 18.32 13.88
N GLU A 8 -22.17 18.84 13.25
CA GLU A 8 -22.45 18.56 11.83
C GLU A 8 -21.34 19.13 10.93
N MET A 9 -20.82 20.32 11.22
CA MET A 9 -19.71 20.90 10.48
C MET A 9 -18.42 20.12 10.64
N ASP A 10 -18.08 19.70 11.86
CA ASP A 10 -16.89 18.87 12.11
C ASP A 10 -16.99 17.52 11.40
N LEU A 11 -18.15 16.85 11.48
CA LEU A 11 -18.40 15.60 10.80
C LEU A 11 -18.25 15.75 9.27
N LYS A 12 -18.82 16.80 8.68
CA LYS A 12 -18.68 17.10 7.25
C LYS A 12 -17.23 17.33 6.85
N TRP A 13 -16.47 18.05 7.68
CA TRP A 13 -15.04 18.28 7.43
C TRP A 13 -14.23 16.97 7.47
N GLN A 14 -14.49 16.13 8.47
CA GLN A 14 -13.86 14.82 8.59
C GLN A 14 -14.15 13.95 7.36
N ILE A 15 -15.42 13.90 6.91
CA ILE A 15 -15.82 13.16 5.71
C ILE A 15 -15.16 13.72 4.45
N GLY A 16 -15.09 15.05 4.32
CA GLY A 16 -14.42 15.72 3.20
C GLY A 16 -12.94 15.32 3.12
N MET A 17 -12.22 15.38 4.24
CA MET A 17 -10.82 15.01 4.29
C MET A 17 -10.58 13.50 4.05
N LEU A 18 -11.44 12.62 4.57
CA LEU A 18 -11.41 11.18 4.27
C LEU A 18 -11.60 10.92 2.77
N THR A 19 -12.54 11.62 2.14
CA THR A 19 -12.83 11.50 0.70
C THR A 19 -11.62 11.91 -0.14
N VAL A 20 -10.95 13.00 0.20
CA VAL A 20 -9.71 13.44 -0.48
C VAL A 20 -8.61 12.39 -0.35
N ARG A 21 -8.42 11.81 0.86
CA ARG A 21 -7.43 10.75 1.09
C ARG A 21 -7.73 9.50 0.26
N ALA A 22 -8.98 9.05 0.24
CA ALA A 22 -9.42 7.90 -0.54
C ALA A 22 -9.20 8.13 -2.04
N ARG A 23 -9.58 9.31 -2.56
CA ARG A 23 -9.37 9.69 -3.97
C ARG A 23 -7.89 9.69 -4.33
N ARG A 24 -7.02 10.26 -3.48
CA ARG A 24 -5.56 10.28 -3.71
C ARG A 24 -4.97 8.88 -3.72
N PHE A 25 -5.41 8.00 -2.82
CA PHE A 25 -4.98 6.61 -2.78
C PHE A 25 -5.36 5.86 -4.07
N LEU A 26 -6.60 6.03 -4.53
CA LEU A 26 -7.09 5.40 -5.76
C LEU A 26 -6.34 5.91 -6.99
N GLN A 27 -6.10 7.22 -7.11
CA GLN A 27 -5.33 7.78 -8.22
C GLN A 27 -3.88 7.28 -8.25
N ARG A 28 -3.25 7.11 -7.09
CA ARG A 28 -1.83 6.70 -6.99
C ARG A 28 -1.62 5.20 -7.18
N THR A 29 -2.56 4.37 -6.73
CA THR A 29 -2.39 2.91 -6.73
C THR A 29 -3.28 2.21 -7.74
N GLY A 30 -4.34 2.85 -8.24
CA GLY A 30 -5.40 2.23 -9.03
C GLY A 30 -6.22 1.19 -8.26
N ARG A 31 -6.04 1.07 -6.93
CA ARG A 31 -6.66 0.03 -6.10
C ARG A 31 -7.83 0.61 -5.32
N ASN A 32 -9.00 -0.05 -5.40
CA ASN A 32 -10.15 0.28 -4.58
C ASN A 32 -9.99 -0.33 -3.18
N PRO A 33 -9.95 0.47 -2.09
CA PRO A 33 -9.90 -0.04 -0.73
C PRO A 33 -11.18 -0.80 -0.32
N SER A 34 -12.29 -0.53 -1.01
CA SER A 34 -13.61 -1.16 -0.79
C SER A 34 -13.76 -2.53 -1.47
N ALA A 35 -12.70 -3.10 -2.04
CA ALA A 35 -12.75 -4.47 -2.53
C ALA A 35 -12.66 -5.41 -1.32
N ASN A 36 -13.79 -6.02 -0.94
CA ASN A 36 -13.86 -7.16 -0.03
C ASN A 36 -13.22 -8.42 -0.66
N GLY A 37 -12.04 -8.27 -1.25
CA GLY A 37 -11.20 -9.39 -1.68
C GLY A 37 -10.46 -9.95 -0.47
N PRO A 38 -10.13 -11.26 -0.46
CA PRO A 38 -9.33 -11.85 0.61
C PRO A 38 -8.07 -11.00 0.79
N THR A 39 -7.70 -10.77 2.06
CA THR A 39 -6.73 -9.81 2.63
C THR A 39 -5.31 -9.83 2.02
N SER A 40 -5.09 -10.48 0.89
CA SER A 40 -3.90 -10.34 0.10
C SER A 40 -3.94 -9.02 -0.67
N MET A 41 -3.02 -8.11 -0.34
CA MET A 41 -2.76 -6.86 -1.08
C MET A 41 -2.19 -7.14 -2.49
N GLY A 42 -2.87 -7.95 -3.30
CA GLY A 42 -2.39 -8.42 -4.60
C GLY A 42 -1.29 -9.49 -4.51
N PHE A 43 -1.14 -10.14 -3.36
CA PHE A 43 -0.19 -11.24 -3.19
C PHE A 43 -0.88 -12.58 -3.40
N ASP A 44 -0.42 -13.33 -4.39
CA ASP A 44 -0.86 -14.72 -4.55
C ASP A 44 -0.33 -15.56 -3.38
N MET A 45 -1.17 -15.82 -2.38
CA MET A 45 -0.80 -16.58 -1.17
C MET A 45 -0.29 -17.98 -1.52
N SER A 46 -0.71 -18.55 -2.65
CA SER A 46 -0.19 -19.86 -3.12
C SER A 46 1.29 -19.80 -3.51
N LYS A 47 1.82 -18.61 -3.80
CA LYS A 47 3.24 -18.35 -4.10
C LYS A 47 4.02 -17.86 -2.89
N VAL A 48 3.35 -17.43 -1.81
CA VAL A 48 4.00 -16.97 -0.58
C VAL A 48 4.51 -18.19 0.18
N GLU A 49 5.83 -18.31 0.34
CA GLU A 49 6.48 -19.36 1.13
C GLU A 49 6.99 -18.80 2.47
N CYS A 50 6.69 -19.50 3.57
CA CYS A 50 7.14 -19.12 4.89
C CYS A 50 8.65 -19.37 5.04
N TYR A 51 9.43 -18.33 5.38
CA TYR A 51 10.88 -18.48 5.60
C TYR A 51 11.26 -19.41 6.76
N ASN A 52 10.35 -19.64 7.71
CA ASN A 52 10.62 -20.47 8.88
C ASN A 52 10.37 -21.97 8.62
N CYS A 53 9.20 -22.32 8.08
CA CYS A 53 8.80 -23.73 7.88
C CYS A 53 8.73 -24.15 6.40
N HIS A 54 8.99 -23.24 5.46
CA HIS A 54 8.96 -23.47 4.02
C HIS A 54 7.62 -23.98 3.45
N MET A 55 6.54 -23.86 4.23
CA MET A 55 5.19 -24.10 3.74
C MET A 55 4.62 -22.87 3.09
N LYS A 56 3.87 -23.08 2.00
CA LYS A 56 3.19 -22.01 1.27
C LYS A 56 1.94 -21.52 2.02
N GLY A 57 1.46 -20.34 1.66
CA GLY A 57 0.20 -19.79 2.15
C GLY A 57 0.30 -18.83 3.34
N HIS A 58 1.48 -18.59 3.90
CA HIS A 58 1.64 -17.64 5.01
C HIS A 58 3.02 -17.01 5.09
N PHE A 59 3.11 -15.85 5.74
CA PHE A 59 4.38 -15.19 6.02
C PHE A 59 5.05 -15.79 7.27
N ALA A 60 6.37 -15.65 7.40
CA ALA A 60 7.11 -16.12 8.57
C ALA A 60 6.59 -15.55 9.91
N ARG A 61 5.99 -14.35 9.89
CA ARG A 61 5.36 -13.72 11.06
C ARG A 61 4.11 -14.45 11.56
N GLU A 62 3.45 -15.20 10.69
CA GLU A 62 2.21 -15.95 10.99
C GLU A 62 2.50 -17.44 11.25
N CYS A 63 3.77 -17.84 11.22
CA CYS A 63 4.15 -19.24 11.34
C CYS A 63 3.87 -19.76 12.76
N ARG A 64 3.01 -20.78 12.85
CA ARG A 64 2.71 -21.49 14.11
C ARG A 64 3.73 -22.57 14.47
N TYR A 65 4.66 -22.88 13.57
CA TYR A 65 5.67 -23.91 13.79
C TYR A 65 6.87 -23.33 14.56
N PRO A 66 7.46 -24.06 15.52
CA PRO A 66 8.71 -23.65 16.15
C PRO A 66 9.79 -23.38 15.12
N LYS A 67 10.72 -22.48 15.46
CA LYS A 67 11.77 -22.01 14.54
C LYS A 67 12.59 -23.21 14.06
N ASP A 68 12.71 -23.44 12.74
CA ASP A 68 13.47 -24.59 12.25
C ASP A 68 14.97 -24.34 12.48
N THR A 69 15.48 -24.85 13.60
CA THR A 69 16.87 -24.72 14.04
C THR A 69 17.87 -25.42 13.10
N ARG A 70 17.40 -26.17 12.09
CA ARG A 70 18.25 -26.99 11.21
C ARG A 70 19.03 -26.18 10.14
N ARG A 71 18.75 -24.89 9.96
CA ARG A 71 19.43 -24.06 8.94
C ARG A 71 20.02 -22.74 9.47
N ASN A 72 20.57 -22.74 10.67
CA ASN A 72 21.44 -21.64 11.16
C ASN A 72 22.76 -21.48 10.38
N GLY A 73 22.94 -22.17 9.24
CA GLY A 73 24.06 -21.99 8.33
C GLY A 73 23.66 -21.09 7.16
N ALA A 74 24.04 -19.81 7.25
CA ALA A 74 24.21 -18.84 6.15
C ALA A 74 23.52 -19.18 4.82
N ALA A 75 22.19 -19.04 4.75
CA ALA A 75 21.53 -18.85 3.46
C ALA A 75 21.54 -17.35 3.17
N GLU A 76 22.56 -16.92 2.42
CA GLU A 76 22.68 -15.56 1.88
C GLU A 76 21.33 -15.16 1.24
N PRO A 77 20.77 -14.00 1.60
CA PRO A 77 19.53 -13.56 1.00
C PRO A 77 19.83 -13.16 -0.44
N GLN A 78 19.60 -14.08 -1.40
CA GLN A 78 19.58 -13.70 -2.80
C GLN A 78 18.42 -12.74 -3.03
N ARG A 79 18.70 -11.44 -2.83
CA ARG A 79 17.90 -10.35 -3.35
C ARG A 79 17.94 -10.47 -4.86
N ARG A 80 16.93 -11.10 -5.44
CA ARG A 80 16.59 -10.85 -6.84
C ARG A 80 16.06 -9.41 -6.90
N SER A 81 16.97 -8.45 -7.11
CA SER A 81 16.57 -7.18 -7.69
C SER A 81 16.11 -7.48 -9.11
N VAL A 82 14.80 -7.42 -9.34
CA VAL A 82 14.28 -7.32 -10.70
C VAL A 82 14.79 -5.97 -11.24
N PRO A 83 15.45 -5.91 -12.41
CA PRO A 83 15.78 -4.64 -13.01
C PRO A 83 14.47 -3.91 -13.29
N VAL A 84 14.29 -2.74 -12.69
CA VAL A 84 13.26 -1.83 -13.15
C VAL A 84 13.81 -1.26 -14.46
N GLU A 85 13.36 -1.80 -15.57
CA GLU A 85 13.58 -1.18 -16.88
C GLU A 85 12.89 0.18 -16.80
N THR A 86 13.66 1.22 -16.51
CA THR A 86 13.19 2.61 -16.55
C THR A 86 13.17 2.99 -18.02
N THR A 87 12.21 2.45 -18.77
CA THR A 87 11.88 2.98 -20.08
C THR A 87 11.20 4.33 -19.87
N THR A 88 12.05 5.36 -19.94
CA THR A 88 11.74 6.78 -20.06
C THR A 88 10.50 6.98 -20.91
N SER A 89 9.36 7.08 -20.24
CA SER A 89 8.07 7.37 -20.87
C SER A 89 7.76 8.85 -20.63
N ASN A 90 8.65 9.73 -21.12
CA ASN A 90 8.48 11.19 -21.10
C ASN A 90 7.57 11.63 -22.25
N ALA A 91 6.31 11.22 -22.27
CA ALA A 91 5.42 11.52 -23.40
C ALA A 91 4.14 12.29 -23.08
N LEU A 92 3.76 12.53 -21.82
CA LEU A 92 2.47 13.18 -21.53
C LEU A 92 2.55 14.23 -20.41
N VAL A 93 3.53 15.14 -20.48
CA VAL A 93 3.42 16.43 -19.77
C VAL A 93 2.51 17.33 -20.61
N SER A 94 1.19 17.21 -20.41
CA SER A 94 0.28 18.29 -20.80
C SER A 94 0.34 19.34 -19.69
N GLN A 95 1.02 20.44 -19.98
CA GLN A 95 1.07 21.63 -19.13
C GLN A 95 -0.36 22.10 -18.91
N CYS A 96 -0.86 21.92 -17.69
CA CYS A 96 -2.03 22.63 -17.22
C CYS A 96 -1.53 23.95 -16.64
N ASP A 97 -1.37 24.95 -17.49
CA ASP A 97 -1.17 26.33 -17.02
C ASP A 97 -2.44 26.78 -16.30
N GLY A 98 -2.31 27.17 -15.03
CA GLY A 98 -3.33 27.97 -14.35
C GLY A 98 -3.54 27.65 -12.87
N MET A 99 -2.97 28.50 -12.03
CA MET A 99 -3.42 28.85 -10.67
C MET A 99 -2.86 28.03 -9.49
N GLY A 100 -1.75 28.53 -8.92
CA GLY A 100 -1.53 28.50 -7.46
C GLY A 100 -0.50 27.50 -6.95
N CYS A 101 0.79 27.74 -7.23
CA CYS A 101 1.89 27.19 -6.46
C CYS A 101 1.95 27.90 -5.10
N TYR A 102 1.68 27.21 -3.99
CA TYR A 102 2.14 27.64 -2.68
C TYR A 102 3.35 26.80 -2.30
N ASP A 103 4.51 27.44 -2.41
CA ASP A 103 5.78 27.02 -1.85
C ASP A 103 5.68 27.05 -0.32
N TRP A 104 5.98 25.93 0.33
CA TRP A 104 6.22 25.90 1.75
C TRP A 104 7.56 25.21 1.97
N SER A 105 8.56 26.04 2.32
CA SER A 105 9.77 25.61 3.04
C SER A 105 9.43 24.97 4.38
#